data_AF-A0AAV0XSD1-F1
#
_entry.id   AF-A0AAV0XSD1-F1
#
_cell.length_a   1.000
_cell.length_b   1.000
_cell.length_c   1.000
_cell.angle_alpha   90.00
_cell.angle_beta   90.00
_cell.angle_gamma   90.00
#
_symmetry.space_group_name_H-M   'P 1'
#
loop_
_entity.id
_entity.type
_entity.pdbx_description
1 polymer ?
#
loop_
_entity_poly.entity_id
_entity_poly.type
_entity_poly.pdbx_seq_one_letter_code
_entity_poly.pdbx_strand_id
1 'polypeptide(L)'
;MNKKRYLLSNTCPFDSVAFIITIAYTDSNLYKEFVEEQTNTVLRFCKKLASGGPRHDIYKERINILKELFTEDQGVTDVALINTECNVLFICTSLLKHVPSATEFINCPNLKCASTKYASPTIILKFSNRFKDLENDLKTYTKEKVKECSKCNDVMAISKRELGQHLIIETDSYSENRTFILTEFPTEVNVEGNL
;
A
#
# COMPACT_ATOMS: atom_id res chain seq x y z
N MET A 1 4.75 5.89 38.73
CA MET A 1 5.27 5.57 37.38
C MET A 1 5.32 6.85 36.57
N ASN A 2 6.50 7.29 36.12
CA ASN A 2 6.62 8.46 35.25
C ASN A 2 6.00 8.17 33.88
N LYS A 3 5.16 9.08 33.38
CA LYS A 3 4.61 9.01 32.03
C LYS A 3 5.74 9.32 31.04
N LYS A 4 6.19 8.32 30.28
CA LYS A 4 7.17 8.51 29.20
C LYS A 4 6.56 9.42 28.12
N ARG A 5 7.26 10.50 27.77
CA ARG A 5 6.84 11.45 26.74
C ARG A 5 7.52 11.08 25.43
N TYR A 6 6.80 11.19 24.32
CA TYR A 6 7.33 10.90 22.99
C TYR A 6 7.23 12.14 22.11
N LEU A 7 8.29 12.44 21.39
CA LEU A 7 8.30 13.42 20.31
C LEU A 7 8.55 12.68 18.99
N LEU A 8 7.60 12.77 18.08
CA LEU A 8 7.68 12.20 16.74
C LEU A 8 8.05 13.31 15.75
N SER A 9 9.00 13.06 14.87
CA SER A 9 9.38 13.98 13.78
C SER A 9 9.35 13.28 12.43
N ASN A 10 9.19 14.05 11.35
CA ASN A 10 9.18 13.55 9.96
C ASN A 10 8.09 12.51 9.68
N THR A 11 6.90 12.72 10.24
CA THR A 11 5.78 11.78 10.17
C THR A 11 4.94 11.88 8.90
N CYS A 12 5.24 12.84 8.01
CA CYS A 12 4.45 13.11 6.81
C CYS A 12 4.15 11.86 5.97
N PRO A 13 5.11 10.95 5.68
CA PRO A 13 4.81 9.75 4.90
C PRO A 13 3.73 8.86 5.55
N PHE A 14 3.82 8.64 6.86
CA PHE A 14 2.83 7.87 7.60
C PHE A 14 1.48 8.57 7.62
N ASP A 15 1.47 9.86 7.96
CA ASP A 15 0.23 10.63 8.10
C ASP A 15 -0.51 10.75 6.76
N SER A 16 0.21 10.89 5.64
CA SER A 16 -0.36 10.88 4.29
C SER A 16 -1.05 9.56 3.95
N VAL A 17 -0.41 8.41 4.22
CA VAL A 17 -1.01 7.09 3.98
C VAL A 17 -2.23 6.88 4.86
N ALA A 18 -2.11 7.18 6.16
CA ALA A 18 -3.21 7.05 7.10
C ALA A 18 -4.41 7.91 6.70
N PHE A 19 -4.16 9.16 6.28
CA PHE A 19 -5.19 10.06 5.83
C PHE A 19 -5.92 9.54 4.59
N ILE A 20 -5.19 9.11 3.54
CA ILE A 20 -5.80 8.57 2.31
C ILE A 20 -6.70 7.36 2.62
N ILE A 21 -6.24 6.44 3.46
CA ILE A 21 -7.02 5.25 3.86
C ILE A 21 -8.24 5.65 4.69
N THR A 22 -8.09 6.58 5.63
CA THR A 22 -9.20 7.09 6.45
C THR A 22 -10.28 7.77 5.60
N ILE A 23 -9.90 8.54 4.59
CA ILE A 23 -10.86 9.15 3.65
C ILE A 23 -11.51 8.07 2.78
N ALA A 24 -10.75 7.14 2.20
CA ALA A 24 -11.30 6.04 1.41
C ALA A 24 -12.32 5.19 2.20
N TYR A 25 -12.02 4.93 3.48
CA TYR A 25 -12.93 4.25 4.42
C TYR A 25 -14.22 5.05 4.69
N THR A 26 -14.14 6.38 4.67
CA THR A 26 -15.29 7.25 4.92
C THR A 26 -16.18 7.40 3.68
N ASP A 27 -15.55 7.50 2.51
CA ASP A 27 -16.24 7.88 1.26
C ASP A 27 -16.74 6.69 0.44
N SER A 28 -16.19 5.48 0.64
CA SER A 28 -16.56 4.28 -0.11
C SER A 28 -17.10 3.18 0.79
N ASN A 29 -18.38 2.81 0.60
CA ASN A 29 -18.99 1.68 1.32
C ASN A 29 -18.26 0.36 1.03
N LEU A 30 -17.82 0.14 -0.21
CA LEU A 30 -17.06 -1.05 -0.59
C LEU A 30 -15.70 -1.09 0.12
N TYR A 31 -15.00 0.04 0.17
CA TYR A 31 -13.71 0.10 0.87
C TYR A 31 -13.88 -0.05 2.38
N LYS A 32 -14.97 0.50 2.94
CA LYS A 32 -15.35 0.34 4.33
C LYS A 32 -15.55 -1.14 4.69
N GLU A 33 -16.37 -1.86 3.92
CA GLU A 33 -16.61 -3.30 4.09
C GLU A 33 -15.30 -4.09 4.06
N PHE A 34 -14.45 -3.82 3.07
CA PHE A 34 -13.12 -4.41 2.99
C PHE A 34 -12.30 -4.19 4.27
N VAL A 35 -12.18 -2.94 4.74
CA VAL A 35 -11.39 -2.58 5.94
C VAL A 35 -11.98 -3.19 7.22
N GLU A 36 -13.30 -3.31 7.32
CA GLU A 36 -13.99 -3.93 8.46
C GLU A 36 -13.57 -5.41 8.66
N GLU A 37 -13.26 -6.11 7.57
CA GLU A 37 -12.80 -7.51 7.58
C GLU A 37 -11.30 -7.66 7.86
N GLN A 38 -10.52 -6.58 7.82
CA GLN A 38 -9.06 -6.66 7.94
C GLN A 38 -8.59 -6.68 9.41
N THR A 39 -7.60 -7.54 9.68
CA THR A 39 -6.87 -7.56 10.96
C THR A 39 -5.62 -6.67 10.94
N ASN A 40 -5.26 -6.11 9.78
CA ASN A 40 -4.09 -5.29 9.57
C ASN A 40 -4.07 -4.05 10.49
N THR A 41 -2.93 -3.82 11.16
CA THR A 41 -2.79 -2.78 12.19
C THR A 41 -3.07 -1.37 11.66
N VAL A 42 -2.54 -1.00 10.48
CA VAL A 42 -2.75 0.35 9.95
C VAL A 42 -4.19 0.57 9.46
N LEU A 43 -4.81 -0.45 8.85
CA LEU A 43 -6.22 -0.36 8.42
C LEU A 43 -7.16 -0.21 9.63
N ARG A 44 -6.93 -0.97 10.70
CA ARG A 44 -7.68 -0.83 11.96
C ARG A 44 -7.48 0.53 12.61
N PHE A 45 -6.25 1.05 12.60
CA PHE A 45 -5.96 2.40 13.06
C PHE A 45 -6.75 3.45 12.26
N CYS A 46 -6.75 3.36 10.93
CA CYS A 46 -7.46 4.30 10.05
C CYS A 46 -8.99 4.25 10.24
N LYS A 47 -9.56 3.06 10.44
CA LYS A 47 -10.97 2.87 10.81
C LYS A 47 -11.32 3.57 12.13
N LYS A 48 -10.48 3.40 13.16
CA LYS A 48 -10.69 4.05 14.46
C LYS A 48 -10.57 5.57 14.34
N LEU A 49 -9.60 6.06 13.57
CA LEU A 49 -9.42 7.47 13.31
C LEU A 49 -10.63 8.07 12.58
N ALA A 50 -11.14 7.39 11.54
CA ALA A 50 -12.34 7.80 10.80
C ALA A 50 -13.58 7.89 11.69
N SER A 51 -13.77 6.89 12.55
CA SER A 51 -14.98 6.77 13.37
C SER A 51 -14.93 7.64 14.63
N GLY A 52 -13.74 7.90 15.16
CA GLY A 52 -13.53 8.51 16.47
C GLY A 52 -12.93 9.92 16.44
N GLY A 53 -12.32 10.32 15.33
CA GLY A 53 -11.49 11.52 15.26
C GLY A 53 -10.20 11.41 16.09
N PRO A 54 -9.43 12.50 16.21
CA PRO A 54 -8.18 12.52 16.97
C PRO A 54 -8.46 12.41 18.48
N ARG A 55 -8.00 11.32 19.09
CA ARG A 55 -8.14 11.05 20.53
C ARG A 55 -6.81 10.60 21.12
N HIS A 56 -6.67 10.68 22.44
CA HIS A 56 -5.42 10.33 23.13
C HIS A 56 -4.97 8.87 22.90
N ASP A 57 -5.90 7.92 22.77
CA ASP A 57 -5.64 6.54 22.41
C ASP A 57 -5.15 6.38 20.95
N ILE A 58 -5.70 7.15 20.01
CA ILE A 58 -5.21 7.20 18.62
C ILE A 58 -3.75 7.66 18.56
N TYR A 59 -3.38 8.69 19.33
CA TYR A 59 -1.98 9.14 19.38
C TYR A 59 -1.04 8.05 19.93
N LYS A 60 -1.49 7.27 20.93
CA LYS A 60 -0.71 6.13 21.43
C LYS A 60 -0.56 5.01 20.40
N GLU A 61 -1.64 4.69 19.69
CA GLU A 61 -1.62 3.66 18.64
C GLU A 61 -0.70 4.08 17.48
N ARG A 62 -0.75 5.35 17.07
CA ARG A 62 0.18 5.94 16.10
C ARG A 62 1.64 5.78 16.52
N ILE A 63 1.96 6.11 17.77
CA ILE A 63 3.32 5.90 18.32
C ILE A 63 3.71 4.42 18.25
N ASN A 64 2.82 3.52 18.68
CA ASN A 64 3.12 2.09 18.68
C ASN A 64 3.41 1.54 17.29
N ILE A 65 2.63 1.93 16.28
CA ILE A 65 2.86 1.54 14.88
C ILE A 65 4.23 2.05 14.41
N LEU A 66 4.55 3.31 14.67
CA LEU A 66 5.83 3.90 14.23
C LEU A 66 7.03 3.26 14.94
N LYS A 67 6.88 2.81 16.20
CA LYS A 67 7.94 2.10 16.93
C LYS A 67 8.24 0.71 16.39
N GLU A 68 7.33 0.10 15.64
CA GLU A 68 7.60 -1.17 14.94
C GLU A 68 8.51 -0.95 13.72
N LEU A 69 8.58 0.28 13.20
CA LEU A 69 9.33 0.63 11.99
C LEU A 69 10.61 1.41 12.27
N PHE A 70 10.63 2.22 13.33
CA PHE A 70 11.70 3.17 13.62
C PHE A 70 12.24 2.98 15.04
N THR A 71 13.54 3.20 15.19
CA THR A 71 14.22 3.12 16.47
C THR A 71 13.91 4.32 17.35
N GLU A 72 13.77 4.06 18.65
CA GLU A 72 13.57 5.09 19.67
C GLU A 72 14.93 5.57 20.19
N ASP A 73 15.18 6.88 20.11
CA ASP A 73 16.35 7.51 20.72
C ASP A 73 16.00 7.94 22.16
N GLN A 74 16.72 7.35 23.12
CA GLN A 74 16.68 7.76 24.51
C GLN A 74 17.64 8.95 24.67
N GLY A 75 17.14 10.16 24.42
CA GLY A 75 17.91 11.37 24.70
C GLY A 75 18.25 11.51 26.19
N VAL A 76 18.96 12.58 26.55
CA VAL A 76 19.40 12.86 27.94
C VAL A 76 18.24 13.22 28.90
N THR A 77 16.98 13.22 28.42
CA THR A 77 15.79 13.66 29.17
C THR A 77 14.72 12.57 29.22
N ASP A 78 13.65 12.76 30.01
CA ASP A 78 12.47 11.86 30.07
C ASP A 78 11.59 11.86 28.79
N VAL A 79 12.09 12.44 27.69
CA VAL A 79 11.44 12.51 26.38
C VAL A 79 12.19 11.59 25.41
N ALA A 80 11.47 10.59 24.90
CA ALA A 80 11.94 9.75 23.82
C ALA A 80 11.68 10.40 22.46
N LEU A 81 12.70 10.38 21.60
CA LEU A 81 12.62 10.92 20.25
C LEU A 81 12.49 9.75 19.26
N ILE A 82 11.61 9.90 18.26
CA ILE A 82 11.53 8.95 17.15
C ILE A 82 11.51 9.76 15.86
N ASN A 83 12.62 9.68 15.12
CA ASN A 83 12.70 10.21 13.76
C ASN A 83 12.10 9.17 12.80
N THR A 84 11.00 9.52 12.12
CA THR A 84 10.30 8.62 11.19
C THR A 84 10.55 8.98 9.73
N GLU A 85 11.69 9.62 9.44
CA GLU A 85 12.10 10.00 8.10
C GLU A 85 12.14 8.76 7.18
N CYS A 86 11.29 8.79 6.15
CA CYS A 86 11.17 7.75 5.15
C CYS A 86 10.40 8.29 3.93
N ASN A 87 10.14 7.44 2.94
CA ASN A 87 9.22 7.74 1.85
C ASN A 87 7.89 6.99 2.04
N VAL A 88 6.86 7.41 1.30
CA VAL A 88 5.51 6.80 1.35
C VAL A 88 5.57 5.32 0.97
N LEU A 89 6.41 4.95 0.01
CA LEU A 89 6.59 3.56 -0.42
C LEU A 89 7.03 2.65 0.73
N PHE A 90 7.95 3.10 1.59
CA PHE A 90 8.41 2.35 2.76
C PHE A 90 7.26 2.09 3.74
N ILE A 91 6.39 3.08 3.96
CA ILE A 91 5.22 2.94 4.82
C ILE A 91 4.24 1.91 4.24
N CYS A 92 3.88 2.05 2.96
CA CYS A 92 2.96 1.11 2.30
C CYS A 92 3.53 -0.31 2.30
N THR A 93 4.80 -0.48 1.91
CA THR A 93 5.44 -1.80 1.83
C THR A 93 5.61 -2.45 3.19
N SER A 94 5.85 -1.68 4.26
CA SER A 94 6.00 -2.22 5.61
C SER A 94 4.65 -2.55 6.26
N LEU A 95 3.68 -1.65 6.16
CA LEU A 95 2.41 -1.74 6.89
C LEU A 95 1.32 -2.50 6.13
N LEU A 96 1.36 -2.58 4.80
CA LEU A 96 0.33 -3.21 3.97
C LEU A 96 0.81 -4.51 3.28
N LYS A 97 1.97 -5.06 3.67
CA LYS A 97 2.52 -6.32 3.11
C LYS A 97 1.56 -7.51 3.08
N HIS A 98 0.63 -7.59 4.02
CA HIS A 98 -0.35 -8.68 4.13
C HIS A 98 -1.69 -8.36 3.49
N VAL A 99 -1.85 -7.15 2.96
CA VAL A 99 -3.04 -6.71 2.25
C VAL A 99 -2.56 -6.02 0.97
N PRO A 100 -1.95 -6.76 0.03
CA PRO A 100 -1.28 -6.13 -1.10
C PRO A 100 -2.25 -5.60 -2.15
N SER A 101 -1.80 -4.63 -2.95
CA SER A 101 -2.54 -4.15 -4.12
C SER A 101 -2.46 -5.06 -5.32
N ALA A 102 -1.42 -5.89 -5.41
CA ALA A 102 -1.38 -6.96 -6.40
C ALA A 102 -0.57 -8.14 -5.90
N THR A 103 -0.84 -9.30 -6.48
CA THR A 103 -0.01 -10.49 -6.33
C THR A 103 0.43 -10.99 -7.70
N GLU A 104 1.73 -11.17 -7.89
CA GLU A 104 2.29 -11.85 -9.06
C GLU A 104 2.48 -13.34 -8.78
N PHE A 105 1.97 -14.16 -9.69
CA PHE A 105 2.17 -15.60 -9.73
C PHE A 105 3.08 -15.94 -10.91
N ILE A 106 4.16 -16.66 -10.62
CA ILE A 106 5.08 -17.17 -11.63
C ILE A 106 5.01 -18.69 -11.63
N ASN A 107 4.57 -19.24 -12.76
CA ASN A 107 4.46 -20.68 -12.99
C ASN A 107 5.49 -21.10 -14.04
N CYS A 108 6.46 -21.90 -13.60
CA CYS A 108 7.42 -22.51 -14.50
C CYS A 108 6.86 -23.84 -15.02
N PRO A 109 6.96 -24.14 -16.33
CA PRO A 109 6.50 -25.42 -16.86
C PRO A 109 7.32 -26.61 -16.37
N ASN A 110 8.55 -26.37 -15.86
CA ASN A 110 9.33 -27.41 -15.22
C ASN A 110 8.71 -27.80 -13.86
N LEU A 111 8.18 -29.02 -13.75
CA LEU A 111 7.51 -29.54 -12.55
C LEU A 111 8.38 -29.57 -11.29
N LYS A 112 9.71 -29.55 -11.43
CA LYS A 112 10.65 -29.46 -10.29
C LYS A 112 10.83 -28.03 -9.79
N CYS A 113 10.38 -27.03 -10.54
CA CYS A 113 10.45 -25.63 -10.16
C CYS A 113 9.15 -25.21 -9.49
N ALA A 114 9.21 -24.92 -8.19
CA ALA A 114 8.05 -24.44 -7.45
C ALA A 114 7.54 -23.10 -8.01
N SER A 115 6.23 -22.99 -8.14
CA SER A 115 5.56 -21.71 -8.40
C SER A 115 5.93 -20.70 -7.33
N THR A 116 6.14 -19.46 -7.75
CA THR A 116 6.52 -18.38 -6.84
C THR A 116 5.44 -17.31 -6.82
N LYS A 117 5.18 -16.76 -5.63
CA LYS A 117 4.20 -15.71 -5.36
C LYS A 117 4.91 -14.47 -4.83
N TYR A 118 4.63 -13.31 -5.41
CA TYR A 118 5.14 -12.02 -4.93
C TYR A 118 3.98 -11.09 -4.64
N ALA A 119 3.86 -10.66 -3.38
CA ALA A 119 2.88 -9.67 -2.96
C ALA A 119 3.47 -8.26 -3.12
N SER A 120 2.71 -7.35 -3.71
CA SER A 120 3.09 -5.96 -3.94
C SER A 120 2.07 -5.03 -3.27
N PRO A 121 2.43 -4.38 -2.15
CA PRO A 121 1.57 -3.43 -1.45
C PRO A 121 1.19 -2.19 -2.26
N THR A 122 1.96 -1.89 -3.30
CA THR A 122 1.75 -0.83 -4.27
C THR A 122 1.90 -1.39 -5.68
N ILE A 123 1.34 -0.70 -6.67
CA ILE A 123 1.53 -1.02 -8.09
C ILE A 123 2.05 0.20 -8.84
N ILE A 124 2.81 -0.07 -9.90
CA ILE A 124 3.30 0.96 -10.82
C ILE A 124 2.64 0.71 -12.17
N LEU A 125 1.90 1.71 -12.66
CA LEU A 125 1.27 1.69 -13.97
C LEU A 125 2.06 2.55 -14.95
N LYS A 126 2.13 2.08 -16.20
CA LYS A 126 2.58 2.90 -17.33
C LYS A 126 1.35 3.58 -17.90
N PHE A 127 0.99 4.73 -17.35
CA PHE A 127 -0.22 5.45 -17.76
C PHE A 127 -0.18 5.79 -19.26
N SER A 128 -0.99 5.11 -20.08
CA SER A 128 -0.99 5.32 -21.54
C SER A 128 -1.60 6.66 -21.94
N ASN A 129 -2.62 7.09 -21.21
CA ASN A 129 -3.36 8.33 -21.47
C ASN A 129 -3.89 8.94 -20.16
N ARG A 130 -2.96 9.30 -19.28
CA ARG A 130 -3.28 9.80 -17.93
C ARG A 130 -4.17 8.80 -17.16
N PHE A 131 -5.15 9.30 -16.41
CA PHE A 131 -6.06 8.46 -15.61
C PHE A 131 -7.29 7.98 -16.37
N LYS A 132 -7.58 8.53 -17.56
CA LYS A 132 -8.74 8.13 -18.38
C LYS A 132 -8.67 6.68 -18.84
N ASP A 133 -7.45 6.21 -19.11
CA ASP A 133 -7.19 4.84 -19.56
C ASP A 133 -6.82 3.90 -18.40
N LEU A 134 -7.09 4.29 -17.14
CA LEU A 134 -6.71 3.49 -15.97
C LEU A 134 -7.18 2.03 -16.08
N GLU A 135 -8.38 1.78 -16.61
CA GLU A 135 -8.88 0.42 -16.85
C GLU A 135 -7.97 -0.35 -17.82
N ASN A 136 -7.58 0.25 -18.94
CA ASN A 136 -6.70 -0.37 -19.93
C ASN A 136 -5.27 -0.56 -19.39
N ASP A 137 -4.79 0.39 -18.58
CA ASP A 137 -3.49 0.29 -17.91
C ASP A 137 -3.48 -0.87 -16.90
N LEU A 138 -4.57 -1.04 -16.14
CA LEU A 138 -4.75 -2.17 -15.24
C LEU A 138 -4.87 -3.50 -15.99
N LYS A 139 -5.65 -3.57 -17.08
CA LYS A 139 -5.72 -4.74 -17.97
C LYS A 139 -4.33 -5.12 -18.51
N THR A 140 -3.54 -4.13 -18.90
CA THR A 140 -2.17 -4.33 -19.38
C THR A 140 -1.23 -4.78 -18.26
N TYR A 141 -1.46 -4.30 -17.05
CA TYR A 141 -0.71 -4.69 -15.85
C TYR A 141 -0.97 -6.15 -15.44
N THR A 142 -2.23 -6.62 -15.52
CA THR A 142 -2.66 -7.98 -15.16
C THR A 142 -2.47 -9.00 -16.28
N LYS A 143 -2.33 -8.55 -17.54
CA LYS A 143 -2.09 -9.42 -18.69
C LYS A 143 -0.91 -10.36 -18.44
N GLU A 144 -1.13 -11.63 -18.80
CA GLU A 144 -0.11 -12.67 -18.74
C GLU A 144 1.13 -12.31 -19.57
N LYS A 145 2.30 -12.57 -19.01
CA LYS A 145 3.60 -12.31 -19.64
C LYS A 145 4.48 -13.54 -19.53
N VAL A 146 5.20 -13.80 -20.61
CA VAL A 146 6.24 -14.82 -20.62
C VAL A 146 7.56 -14.17 -20.21
N LYS A 147 8.26 -14.75 -19.23
CA LYS A 147 9.58 -14.29 -18.79
C LYS A 147 10.51 -15.47 -18.49
N GLU A 148 11.81 -15.24 -18.55
CA GLU A 148 12.78 -16.28 -18.21
C GLU A 148 12.66 -16.68 -16.73
N CYS A 149 12.72 -17.99 -16.47
CA CYS A 149 12.70 -18.53 -15.13
C CYS A 149 14.04 -18.26 -14.44
N SER A 150 14.03 -17.55 -13.31
CA SER A 150 15.25 -17.26 -12.54
C SER A 150 15.93 -18.49 -11.92
N LYS A 151 15.25 -19.64 -11.91
CA LYS A 151 15.75 -20.90 -11.32
C LYS A 151 16.01 -22.00 -12.35
N CYS A 152 15.52 -21.83 -13.58
CA CYS A 152 15.65 -22.82 -14.64
C CYS A 152 16.19 -22.12 -15.87
N ASN A 153 17.45 -22.39 -16.20
CA ASN A 153 18.08 -21.84 -17.39
C ASN A 153 17.25 -22.16 -18.64
N ASP A 154 17.07 -21.17 -19.50
CA ASP A 154 16.41 -21.26 -20.80
C ASP A 154 14.95 -21.75 -20.76
N VAL A 155 14.31 -21.76 -19.58
CA VAL A 155 12.89 -22.09 -19.44
C VAL A 155 12.06 -20.82 -19.34
N MET A 156 11.09 -20.70 -20.23
CA MET A 156 10.11 -19.62 -20.19
C MET A 156 9.02 -19.94 -19.17
N ALA A 157 8.88 -19.09 -18.16
CA ALA A 157 7.82 -19.14 -17.16
C ALA A 157 6.69 -18.17 -17.51
N ILE A 158 5.48 -18.55 -17.10
CA ILE A 158 4.29 -17.72 -17.23
C ILE A 158 4.15 -16.87 -15.97
N SER A 159 4.02 -15.56 -16.13
CA SER A 159 3.85 -14.58 -15.07
C SER A 159 2.48 -13.90 -15.23
N LYS A 160 1.62 -14.02 -14.23
CA LYS A 160 0.32 -13.36 -14.19
C LYS A 160 0.18 -12.54 -12.91
N ARG A 161 -0.49 -11.40 -12.98
CA ARG A 161 -0.79 -10.58 -11.80
C ARG A 161 -2.28 -10.53 -11.56
N GLU A 162 -2.64 -10.66 -10.29
CA GLU A 162 -4.00 -10.51 -9.81
C GLU A 162 -4.05 -9.28 -8.91
N LEU A 163 -5.06 -8.44 -9.10
CA LEU A 163 -5.26 -7.24 -8.30
C LEU A 163 -5.83 -7.63 -6.92
N GLY A 164 -5.43 -6.87 -5.90
CA GLY A 164 -6.02 -6.96 -4.58
C GLY A 164 -7.36 -6.22 -4.50
N GLN A 165 -8.04 -6.35 -3.36
CA GLN A 165 -9.30 -5.65 -3.09
C GLN A 165 -9.14 -4.13 -2.90
N HIS A 166 -7.90 -3.65 -2.74
CA HIS A 166 -7.58 -2.23 -2.75
C HIS A 166 -6.29 -1.93 -3.51
N LEU A 167 -6.24 -0.79 -4.17
CA LEU A 167 -5.10 -0.41 -5.02
C LEU A 167 -4.44 0.88 -4.51
N ILE A 168 -3.14 0.80 -4.28
CA ILE A 168 -2.27 1.97 -4.11
C ILE A 168 -1.39 2.04 -5.35
N ILE A 169 -1.58 3.11 -6.13
CA ILE A 169 -0.92 3.28 -7.43
C ILE A 169 0.14 4.37 -7.30
N GLU A 170 1.39 4.00 -7.59
CA GLU A 170 2.50 4.94 -7.66
C GLU A 170 2.40 5.77 -8.95
N THR A 171 2.55 7.08 -8.79
CA THR A 171 2.37 8.07 -9.87
C THR A 171 3.68 8.76 -10.26
N ASP A 172 4.82 8.20 -9.86
CA ASP A 172 6.19 8.72 -10.09
C ASP A 172 6.55 8.90 -11.58
N SER A 173 5.72 8.39 -12.50
CA SER A 173 5.82 8.65 -13.93
C SER A 173 5.43 10.08 -14.35
N TYR A 174 4.82 10.86 -13.46
CA TYR A 174 4.46 12.24 -13.70
C TYR A 174 5.48 13.22 -13.12
N SER A 175 5.78 14.27 -13.88
CA SER A 175 6.60 15.39 -13.41
C SER A 175 5.92 16.13 -12.26
N GLU A 176 6.71 16.69 -11.36
CA GLU A 176 6.25 17.58 -10.30
C GLU A 176 5.35 18.70 -10.86
N ASN A 177 4.34 19.11 -10.08
CA ASN A 177 3.37 20.17 -10.41
C ASN A 177 2.39 19.89 -11.56
N ARG A 178 2.21 18.63 -11.99
CA ARG A 178 1.06 18.30 -12.84
C ARG A 178 -0.24 18.36 -12.06
N THR A 179 -1.21 19.07 -12.62
CA THR A 179 -2.59 19.08 -12.13
C THR A 179 -3.44 18.12 -12.94
N PHE A 180 -4.36 17.46 -12.24
CA PHE A 180 -5.34 16.55 -12.83
C PHE A 180 -6.71 16.93 -12.28
N ILE A 181 -7.72 16.89 -13.14
CA ILE A 181 -9.11 17.07 -12.70
C ILE A 181 -9.63 15.74 -12.16
N LEU A 182 -10.38 15.78 -11.06
CA LEU A 182 -10.91 14.56 -10.43
C LEU A 182 -11.82 13.77 -11.39
N THR A 183 -12.46 14.45 -12.35
CA THR A 183 -13.30 13.82 -13.38
C THR A 183 -12.52 13.04 -14.44
N GLU A 184 -11.17 13.13 -14.46
CA GLU A 184 -10.34 12.23 -15.28
C GLU A 184 -10.25 10.82 -14.70
N PHE A 185 -10.53 10.65 -13.40
CA PHE A 185 -10.51 9.33 -12.77
C PHE A 185 -11.83 8.61 -13.07
N PRO A 186 -11.78 7.40 -13.64
CA PRO A 186 -12.99 6.61 -13.82
C PRO A 186 -13.57 6.26 -12.45
N THR A 187 -14.90 6.35 -12.33
CA THR A 187 -15.62 5.98 -11.10
C THR A 187 -15.69 4.47 -10.92
N GLU A 188 -15.60 3.72 -12.02
CA GLU A 188 -15.61 2.27 -12.06
C GLU A 188 -14.57 1.79 -13.06
N VAL A 189 -13.88 0.69 -12.74
CA VAL A 189 -12.93 0.02 -13.63
C VAL A 189 -13.27 -1.46 -13.67
N ASN A 190 -13.35 -2.03 -14.86
CA ASN A 190 -13.58 -3.46 -15.04
C ASN A 190 -12.32 -4.12 -15.59
N VAL A 191 -11.61 -4.84 -14.73
CA VAL A 191 -10.42 -5.62 -15.09
C VAL A 191 -10.83 -7.08 -15.09
N GLU A 192 -11.21 -7.60 -16.27
CA GLU A 192 -11.54 -9.02 -16.40
C GLU A 192 -10.33 -9.89 -16.03
N GLY A 193 -10.54 -10.75 -15.04
CA GLY A 193 -9.52 -11.64 -14.50
C GLY A 193 -10.03 -12.41 -13.29
N ASN A 194 -11.10 -13.19 -13.48
CA ASN A 194 -11.70 -14.14 -12.54
C ASN A 194 -11.77 -13.68 -11.07
N LEU A 195 -12.93 -13.14 -10.66
CA LEU A 195 -13.46 -13.47 -9.33
C LEU A 195 -13.82 -14.96 -9.27
#